data_AF-A0A536SSY8-F1
#
_entry.id   AF-A0A536SSY8-F1
#
_cell.length_a   1.000
_cell.length_b   1.000
_cell.length_c   1.000
_cell.angle_alpha   90.00
_cell.angle_beta   90.00
_cell.angle_gamma   90.00
#
_symmetry.space_group_name_H-M   'P 1'
#
loop_
_entity.id
_entity.type
_entity.pdbx_description
1 polymer ?
#
loop_
_entity_poly.entity_id
_entity_poly.type
_entity_poly.pdbx_seq_one_letter_code
_entity_poly.pdbx_strand_id
1 'polypeptide(L)'
;MNYLLPCGTSVGGGGGGPSQTVTLAAAQDTYITADTTNAAYIKNNGADTSMYVGQVGTSPSLEQRMILKFDVSGIPPGSKLTSATLRLYVSQITGNSGATKTLDAYALTESWEEGFSDSSGNIRGASWTNRAYAVGWATYIWNVPNSGGGTYDVTHTYATGREESSGASPLPGSFNGGWVTWDLSALAQGWVDGVIVNDGILVKSRYPGDITYSVKFVTKENNSVGGTHRPQLVVVYQ
;
A
#
# COMPACT_ATOMS: atom_id res chain seq x y z
N MET A 1 -16.67 56.47 27.85
CA MET A 1 -16.26 55.26 28.60
C MET A 1 -16.63 54.07 27.75
N ASN A 2 -15.61 53.37 27.26
CA ASN A 2 -15.76 52.16 26.46
C ASN A 2 -15.66 50.95 27.39
N TYR A 3 -16.34 49.86 26.99
CA TYR A 3 -16.19 48.45 27.40
C TYR A 3 -17.21 47.79 28.36
N LEU A 4 -17.89 46.81 27.73
CA LEU A 4 -18.34 45.46 28.18
C LEU A 4 -19.76 45.30 28.73
N LEU A 5 -20.62 44.72 27.87
CA LEU A 5 -21.70 43.82 28.28
C LEU A 5 -21.19 42.36 28.31
N PRO A 6 -21.80 41.48 29.13
CA PRO A 6 -21.22 40.22 29.57
C PRO A 6 -21.50 39.05 28.61
N CYS A 7 -20.73 38.00 28.83
CA CYS A 7 -20.88 36.64 28.31
C CYS A 7 -22.35 36.20 28.14
N GLY A 8 -22.70 35.85 26.90
CA GLY A 8 -23.96 35.20 26.55
C GLY A 8 -23.65 33.97 25.71
N THR A 9 -23.94 32.81 26.29
CA THR A 9 -23.90 31.49 25.65
C THR A 9 -24.87 31.44 24.45
N SER A 10 -24.38 30.99 23.30
CA SER A 10 -25.23 30.37 22.27
C SER A 10 -24.87 28.89 22.14
N VAL A 11 -25.86 28.05 22.44
CA VAL A 11 -25.90 26.62 22.14
C VAL A 11 -26.41 26.48 20.70
N GLY A 12 -25.73 25.69 19.88
CA GLY A 12 -26.23 25.26 18.58
C GLY A 12 -25.13 24.96 17.56
N GLY A 13 -24.53 23.76 17.64
CA GLY A 13 -23.65 23.25 16.59
C GLY A 13 -23.41 21.77 16.80
N GLY A 14 -23.89 20.93 15.88
CA GLY A 14 -23.53 19.51 15.85
C GLY A 14 -22.01 19.38 15.84
N GLY A 15 -21.46 18.83 16.92
CA GLY A 15 -20.04 18.89 17.22
C GLY A 15 -19.20 18.06 16.26
N GLY A 16 -18.42 18.74 15.45
CA GLY A 16 -17.21 18.24 14.80
C GLY A 16 -16.26 19.43 14.66
N GLY A 17 -15.00 19.27 15.06
CA GLY A 17 -13.99 20.32 14.88
C GLY A 17 -13.78 20.65 13.38
N PRO A 18 -13.00 21.68 13.05
CA PRO A 18 -12.62 21.92 11.66
C PRO A 18 -11.89 20.69 11.10
N SER A 19 -12.22 20.29 9.88
CA SER A 19 -11.54 19.19 9.20
C SER A 19 -10.04 19.47 9.08
N GLN A 20 -9.23 18.49 9.42
CA GLN A 20 -7.77 18.52 9.29
C GLN A 20 -7.33 17.59 8.17
N THR A 21 -6.24 17.95 7.48
CA THR A 21 -5.61 17.12 6.45
C THR A 21 -4.16 16.86 6.83
N VAL A 22 -3.74 15.60 6.79
CA VAL A 22 -2.35 15.18 6.94
C VAL A 22 -1.93 14.30 5.77
N THR A 23 -0.73 14.54 5.24
CA THR A 23 -0.10 13.65 4.25
C THR A 23 1.01 12.87 4.93
N LEU A 24 0.80 11.57 5.08
CA LEU A 24 1.75 10.66 5.72
C LEU A 24 2.68 10.07 4.66
N ALA A 25 3.99 10.08 4.93
CA ALA A 25 4.95 9.33 4.14
C ALA A 25 4.93 7.84 4.53
N ALA A 26 5.31 6.97 3.60
CA ALA A 26 5.49 5.56 3.93
C ALA A 26 6.60 5.40 4.99
N ALA A 27 6.27 4.72 6.09
CA ALA A 27 7.24 4.33 7.10
C ALA A 27 8.07 3.13 6.62
N GLN A 28 7.41 2.20 5.91
CA GLN A 28 8.02 1.05 5.26
C GLN A 28 7.33 0.82 3.91
N ASP A 29 8.07 0.47 2.86
CA ASP A 29 7.57 -0.08 1.62
C ASP A 29 8.55 -1.09 1.02
N THR A 30 8.02 -2.14 0.41
CA THR A 30 8.83 -3.08 -0.39
C THR A 30 7.92 -3.86 -1.33
N TYR A 31 8.52 -4.71 -2.16
CA TYR A 31 7.79 -5.74 -2.89
C TYR A 31 8.40 -7.11 -2.64
N ILE A 32 7.52 -8.09 -2.63
CA ILE A 32 7.85 -9.50 -2.49
C ILE A 32 7.57 -10.20 -3.81
N THR A 33 8.46 -11.11 -4.20
CA THR A 33 8.38 -11.79 -5.49
C THR A 33 8.38 -13.29 -5.28
N ALA A 34 7.31 -13.96 -5.72
CA ALA A 34 7.25 -15.41 -5.81
C ALA A 34 7.99 -15.88 -7.06
N ASP A 35 8.56 -17.07 -6.98
CA ASP A 35 8.75 -17.92 -8.15
C ASP A 35 7.83 -19.14 -8.00
N THR A 36 6.83 -19.25 -8.87
CA THR A 36 5.85 -20.35 -8.85
C THR A 36 6.48 -21.69 -9.20
N THR A 37 7.73 -21.70 -9.67
CA THR A 37 8.50 -22.90 -10.02
C THR A 37 9.65 -23.17 -9.04
N ASN A 38 10.00 -22.22 -8.18
CA ASN A 38 11.17 -22.32 -7.29
C ASN A 38 10.92 -21.73 -5.90
N ALA A 39 10.66 -22.61 -4.92
CA ALA A 39 10.47 -22.21 -3.51
C ALA A 39 11.73 -21.60 -2.86
N ALA A 40 12.91 -21.76 -3.45
CA ALA A 40 14.17 -21.17 -2.97
C ALA A 40 14.40 -19.75 -3.50
N TYR A 41 13.49 -19.20 -4.31
CA TYR A 41 13.54 -17.81 -4.74
C TYR A 41 13.10 -16.90 -3.58
N ILE A 42 14.08 -16.49 -2.77
CA ILE A 42 13.85 -15.65 -1.58
C ILE A 42 14.70 -14.39 -1.72
N LYS A 43 14.04 -13.26 -1.95
CA LYS A 43 14.70 -11.94 -2.06
C LYS A 43 13.98 -10.92 -1.18
N ASN A 44 14.77 -10.09 -0.52
CA ASN A 44 14.31 -8.85 0.08
C ASN A 44 14.65 -7.68 -0.87
N ASN A 45 13.73 -6.73 -0.98
CA ASN A 45 13.88 -5.56 -1.85
C ASN A 45 13.57 -4.26 -1.08
N GLY A 46 13.85 -4.22 0.23
CA GLY A 46 13.51 -3.10 1.10
C GLY A 46 14.30 -1.83 0.84
N ALA A 47 15.42 -1.91 0.11
CA ALA A 47 16.22 -0.75 -0.29
C ALA A 47 16.11 -0.43 -1.79
N ASP A 48 15.25 -1.14 -2.53
CA ASP A 48 15.08 -0.92 -3.97
C ASP A 48 14.37 0.43 -4.20
N THR A 49 14.74 1.14 -5.27
CA THR A 49 14.14 2.46 -5.59
C THR A 49 12.85 2.34 -6.39
N SER A 50 12.38 1.11 -6.58
CA SER A 50 11.18 0.76 -7.32
C SER A 50 10.57 -0.50 -6.73
N MET A 51 9.24 -0.57 -6.78
CA MET A 51 8.47 -1.72 -6.34
C MET A 51 7.45 -2.12 -7.39
N TYR A 52 6.95 -3.35 -7.34
CA TYR A 52 6.25 -3.93 -8.48
C TYR A 52 5.00 -4.69 -8.05
N VAL A 53 3.97 -4.62 -8.90
CA VAL A 53 2.77 -5.48 -8.84
C VAL A 53 2.56 -6.18 -10.17
N GLY A 54 2.11 -7.43 -10.13
CA GLY A 54 1.78 -8.22 -11.31
C GLY A 54 2.84 -9.27 -11.56
N GLN A 55 3.15 -9.55 -12.81
CA GLN A 55 4.15 -10.55 -13.20
C GLN A 55 5.33 -9.95 -13.92
N VAL A 56 6.54 -10.47 -13.66
CA VAL A 56 7.77 -9.95 -14.24
C VAL A 56 7.80 -10.21 -15.76
N GLY A 57 7.62 -9.15 -16.54
CA GLY A 57 7.64 -9.20 -18.00
C GLY A 57 6.53 -10.10 -18.58
N THR A 58 6.90 -11.04 -19.45
CA THR A 58 6.00 -12.09 -19.97
C THR A 58 6.22 -13.43 -19.28
N SER A 59 6.92 -13.47 -18.13
CA SER A 59 7.22 -14.71 -17.41
C SER A 59 6.08 -15.03 -16.45
N PRO A 60 5.25 -16.06 -16.73
CA PRO A 60 4.11 -16.38 -15.89
C PRO A 60 4.50 -16.94 -14.52
N SER A 61 5.79 -17.18 -14.29
CA SER A 61 6.30 -17.81 -13.07
C SER A 61 6.70 -16.83 -11.97
N LEU A 62 6.83 -15.53 -12.23
CA LEU A 62 7.23 -14.56 -11.20
C LEU A 62 6.08 -13.63 -10.85
N GLU A 63 5.47 -13.81 -9.68
CA GLU A 63 4.40 -12.95 -9.16
C GLU A 63 4.99 -11.91 -8.18
N GLN A 64 4.59 -10.65 -8.31
CA GLN A 64 5.04 -9.54 -7.48
C GLN A 64 3.85 -8.90 -6.76
N ARG A 65 4.04 -8.66 -5.46
CA ARG A 65 3.10 -7.96 -4.58
C ARG A 65 3.84 -6.86 -3.85
N MET A 66 3.23 -5.69 -3.71
CA MET A 66 3.76 -4.62 -2.87
C MET A 66 3.20 -4.75 -1.46
N ILE A 67 4.01 -4.38 -0.49
CA ILE A 67 3.58 -4.19 0.90
C ILE A 67 4.06 -2.83 1.39
N LEU A 68 3.19 -2.08 2.06
CA LEU A 68 3.48 -0.74 2.56
C LEU A 68 2.91 -0.55 3.96
N LYS A 69 3.54 0.30 4.75
CA LYS A 69 3.05 0.69 6.07
C LYS A 69 3.20 2.19 6.27
N PHE A 70 2.15 2.80 6.81
CA PHE A 70 2.11 4.22 7.16
C PHE A 70 1.88 4.33 8.66
N ASP A 71 2.55 5.28 9.31
CA ASP A 71 2.31 5.58 10.72
C ASP A 71 1.11 6.53 10.86
N VAL A 72 0.06 6.06 11.53
CA VAL A 72 -1.16 6.82 11.78
C VAL A 72 -1.26 7.34 13.21
N SER A 73 -0.25 7.12 14.07
CA SER A 73 -0.33 7.51 15.49
C SER A 73 -0.34 9.03 15.71
N GLY A 74 -0.02 9.82 14.68
CA GLY A 74 -0.15 11.27 14.70
C GLY A 74 -1.60 11.77 14.59
N ILE A 75 -2.55 10.91 14.22
CA ILE A 75 -3.99 11.23 14.18
C ILE A 75 -4.56 11.04 15.60
N PRO A 76 -5.24 12.04 16.18
CA PRO A 76 -5.77 11.92 17.54
C PRO A 76 -6.74 10.72 17.69
N PRO A 77 -6.63 9.92 18.76
CA PRO A 77 -7.60 8.86 19.04
C PRO A 77 -9.04 9.39 19.10
N GLY A 78 -9.98 8.66 18.50
CA GLY A 78 -11.39 9.06 18.41
C GLY A 78 -11.71 10.04 17.27
N SER A 79 -10.73 10.43 16.46
CA SER A 79 -10.98 11.21 15.23
C SER A 79 -11.83 10.40 14.26
N LYS A 80 -12.78 11.07 13.61
CA LYS A 80 -13.55 10.47 12.51
C LYS A 80 -12.86 10.80 11.19
N LEU A 81 -12.41 9.78 10.49
CA LEU A 81 -11.89 9.94 9.14
C LEU A 81 -13.03 10.28 8.17
N THR A 82 -12.83 11.36 7.43
CA THR A 82 -13.64 11.71 6.26
C THR A 82 -13.09 11.00 5.02
N SER A 83 -11.76 10.90 4.90
CA SER A 83 -11.11 10.10 3.86
C SER A 83 -9.71 9.65 4.28
N ALA A 84 -9.25 8.53 3.72
CA ALA A 84 -7.85 8.14 3.71
C ALA A 84 -7.48 7.57 2.33
N THR A 85 -6.71 8.32 1.55
CA THR A 85 -6.38 7.97 0.17
C THR A 85 -4.90 7.59 0.06
N LEU A 86 -4.62 6.33 -0.24
CA LEU A 86 -3.29 5.89 -0.64
C LEU A 86 -3.02 6.40 -2.06
N ARG A 87 -1.89 7.06 -2.29
CA ARG A 87 -1.41 7.54 -3.59
C ARG A 87 -0.06 6.93 -3.89
N LEU A 88 0.04 6.20 -5.00
CA LEU A 88 1.30 5.62 -5.50
C LEU A 88 1.54 6.06 -6.93
N TYR A 89 2.80 6.34 -7.27
CA TYR A 89 3.17 6.79 -8.62
C TYR A 89 3.67 5.63 -9.47
N VAL A 90 3.02 5.39 -10.61
CA VAL A 90 3.46 4.43 -11.63
C VAL A 90 4.43 5.11 -12.58
N SER A 91 5.65 4.57 -12.64
CA SER A 91 6.71 5.08 -13.53
C SER A 91 6.79 4.34 -14.86
N GLN A 92 6.37 3.07 -14.90
CA GLN A 92 6.43 2.24 -16.09
C GLN A 92 5.47 1.05 -15.98
N ILE A 93 4.98 0.58 -17.12
CA ILE A 93 4.28 -0.69 -17.26
C ILE A 93 4.99 -1.51 -18.34
N THR A 94 5.26 -2.78 -18.07
CA THR A 94 5.95 -3.70 -18.98
C THR A 94 5.11 -4.96 -19.19
N GLY A 95 5.24 -5.61 -20.35
CA GLY A 95 4.43 -6.76 -20.74
C GLY A 95 3.22 -6.34 -21.59
N ASN A 96 2.09 -7.01 -21.43
CA ASN A 96 0.83 -6.71 -22.10
C ASN A 96 0.19 -5.43 -21.55
N SER A 97 0.79 -4.29 -21.88
CA SER A 97 0.37 -2.97 -21.38
C SER A 97 -1.06 -2.60 -21.80
N GLY A 98 -1.58 -3.15 -22.89
CA GLY A 98 -2.96 -2.94 -23.36
C GLY A 98 -4.04 -3.65 -22.53
N ALA A 99 -3.66 -4.51 -21.58
CA ALA A 99 -4.61 -5.12 -20.66
C ALA A 99 -5.05 -4.14 -19.56
N THR A 100 -6.32 -4.20 -19.19
CA THR A 100 -6.84 -3.61 -17.95
C THR A 100 -6.05 -4.13 -16.75
N LYS A 101 -5.81 -3.27 -15.74
CA LYS A 101 -5.01 -3.63 -14.56
C LYS A 101 -5.85 -3.50 -13.31
N THR A 102 -6.16 -4.62 -12.67
CA THR A 102 -6.92 -4.63 -11.42
C THR A 102 -5.94 -4.78 -10.27
N LEU A 103 -5.64 -3.67 -9.59
CA LEU A 103 -4.70 -3.64 -8.48
C LEU A 103 -5.48 -3.49 -7.18
N ASP A 104 -5.61 -4.57 -6.42
CA ASP A 104 -6.41 -4.61 -5.21
C ASP A 104 -5.56 -4.44 -3.95
N ALA A 105 -6.09 -3.68 -3.00
CA ALA A 105 -5.49 -3.44 -1.70
C ALA A 105 -6.19 -4.27 -0.61
N TYR A 106 -5.38 -4.87 0.26
CA TYR A 106 -5.79 -5.72 1.39
C TYR A 106 -5.05 -5.28 2.66
N ALA A 107 -5.64 -5.52 3.83
CA ALA A 107 -4.95 -5.35 5.10
C ALA A 107 -4.00 -6.53 5.35
N LEU A 108 -2.74 -6.26 5.68
CA LEU A 108 -1.86 -7.29 6.25
C LEU A 108 -2.35 -7.65 7.66
N THR A 109 -2.08 -8.88 8.06
CA THR A 109 -2.49 -9.44 9.37
C THR A 109 -1.32 -9.95 10.20
N GLU A 110 -0.10 -9.75 9.70
CA GLU A 110 1.13 -10.01 10.42
C GLU A 110 2.12 -8.87 10.18
N SER A 111 2.78 -8.43 11.24
CA SER A 111 3.84 -7.43 11.17
C SER A 111 5.04 -7.93 10.37
N TRP A 112 5.76 -6.99 9.74
CA TRP A 112 6.89 -7.29 8.87
C TRP A 112 7.99 -6.24 9.01
N GLU A 113 9.20 -6.67 8.67
CA GLU A 113 10.38 -5.81 8.60
C GLU A 113 10.68 -5.52 7.13
N GLU A 114 10.94 -4.27 6.79
CA GLU A 114 11.20 -3.88 5.40
C GLU A 114 12.45 -4.51 4.82
N GLY A 115 13.50 -4.61 5.64
CA GLY A 115 14.82 -5.04 5.21
C GLY A 115 15.65 -3.92 4.59
N PHE A 116 16.86 -4.26 4.18
CA PHE A 116 17.86 -3.29 3.71
C PHE A 116 18.53 -3.71 2.39
N SER A 117 17.99 -4.74 1.71
CA SER A 117 18.58 -5.26 0.48
C SER A 117 17.91 -4.67 -0.75
N ASP A 118 18.67 -4.46 -1.81
CA ASP A 118 18.27 -3.88 -3.10
C ASP A 118 18.44 -4.87 -4.26
N SER A 119 18.13 -6.16 -4.05
CA SER A 119 18.22 -7.33 -4.98
C SER A 119 19.32 -8.35 -4.67
N SER A 120 20.21 -8.07 -3.72
CA SER A 120 21.16 -9.08 -3.24
C SER A 120 20.37 -10.14 -2.44
N GLY A 121 20.64 -11.44 -2.63
CA GLY A 121 19.92 -12.57 -1.99
C GLY A 121 19.94 -12.61 -0.45
N ASN A 122 20.20 -11.49 0.21
CA ASN A 122 19.97 -11.26 1.61
C ASN A 122 18.47 -11.31 1.93
N ILE A 123 18.10 -12.23 2.81
CA ILE A 123 16.72 -12.49 3.25
C ILE A 123 16.33 -11.70 4.51
N ARG A 124 17.14 -10.71 4.93
CA ARG A 124 16.87 -9.88 6.10
C ARG A 124 15.80 -8.84 5.75
N GLY A 125 14.56 -9.18 6.08
CA GLY A 125 13.37 -8.37 5.84
C GLY A 125 12.29 -9.20 5.15
N ALA A 126 11.24 -8.54 4.71
CA ALA A 126 10.13 -9.17 4.03
C ALA A 126 10.58 -9.69 2.66
N SER A 127 10.14 -10.91 2.38
CA SER A 127 10.28 -11.63 1.13
C SER A 127 8.98 -12.37 0.86
N TRP A 128 8.92 -13.17 -0.21
CA TRP A 128 7.74 -13.98 -0.46
C TRP A 128 7.46 -14.97 0.68
N THR A 129 8.49 -15.59 1.25
CA THR A 129 8.35 -16.64 2.26
C THR A 129 8.45 -16.11 3.70
N ASN A 130 9.14 -14.99 3.90
CA ASN A 130 9.45 -14.44 5.22
C ASN A 130 8.87 -13.04 5.42
N ARG A 131 8.38 -12.75 6.62
CA ARG A 131 7.96 -11.41 7.03
C ARG A 131 9.06 -10.61 7.73
N ALA A 132 10.05 -11.30 8.27
CA ALA A 132 11.23 -10.74 8.93
C ALA A 132 12.40 -11.74 8.84
N TYR A 133 13.59 -11.37 9.31
CA TYR A 133 14.74 -12.27 9.28
C TYR A 133 14.44 -13.61 9.98
N ALA A 134 14.47 -14.70 9.21
CA ALA A 134 14.19 -16.07 9.68
C ALA A 134 12.78 -16.28 10.28
N VAL A 135 11.81 -15.38 10.01
CA VAL A 135 10.42 -15.52 10.43
C VAL A 135 9.54 -15.65 9.20
N GLY A 136 8.90 -16.81 9.03
CA GLY A 136 7.99 -17.09 7.91
C GLY A 136 6.66 -16.35 8.03
N TRP A 137 5.98 -16.12 6.90
CA TRP A 137 4.55 -15.80 6.90
C TRP A 137 3.74 -17.00 7.40
N ALA A 138 2.59 -16.80 8.05
CA ALA A 138 1.70 -17.88 8.47
C ALA A 138 1.23 -18.76 7.31
N THR A 139 1.14 -18.22 6.09
CA THR A 139 0.78 -18.94 4.86
C THR A 139 1.96 -19.63 4.18
N TYR A 140 3.19 -19.48 4.68
CA TYR A 140 4.36 -20.13 4.12
C TYR A 140 4.39 -21.62 4.47
N ILE A 141 4.68 -22.46 3.47
CA ILE A 141 4.85 -23.89 3.61
C ILE A 141 6.21 -24.29 3.04
N TRP A 142 7.00 -25.01 3.84
CA TRP A 142 8.34 -25.44 3.46
C TRP A 142 8.35 -26.18 2.11
N ASN A 143 9.24 -25.76 1.20
CA ASN A 143 9.42 -26.32 -0.13
C ASN A 143 8.15 -26.35 -1.02
N VAL A 144 7.13 -25.53 -0.74
CA VAL A 144 5.98 -25.35 -1.63
C VAL A 144 6.14 -24.02 -2.36
N PRO A 145 6.39 -24.03 -3.68
CA PRO A 145 6.43 -22.81 -4.48
C PRO A 145 5.15 -22.00 -4.31
N ASN A 146 5.27 -20.68 -4.39
CA ASN A 146 4.15 -19.74 -4.23
C ASN A 146 3.44 -19.75 -2.85
N SER A 147 3.83 -20.58 -1.89
CA SER A 147 3.35 -20.47 -0.50
C SER A 147 3.94 -19.23 0.18
N GLY A 148 3.18 -18.60 1.09
CA GLY A 148 3.51 -17.29 1.64
C GLY A 148 2.82 -16.14 0.89
N GLY A 149 3.59 -15.12 0.54
CA GLY A 149 3.14 -13.99 -0.28
C GLY A 149 2.49 -12.85 0.51
N GLY A 150 2.88 -12.68 1.78
CA GLY A 150 2.23 -11.74 2.71
C GLY A 150 0.92 -12.31 3.22
N THR A 151 0.75 -12.45 4.54
CA THR A 151 -0.53 -12.87 5.11
C THR A 151 -1.45 -11.66 5.22
N TYR A 152 -2.58 -11.69 4.50
CA TYR A 152 -3.56 -10.60 4.44
C TYR A 152 -4.98 -11.11 4.66
N ASP A 153 -5.89 -10.18 4.98
CA ASP A 153 -7.32 -10.47 5.07
C ASP A 153 -7.88 -10.82 3.69
N VAL A 154 -8.03 -12.12 3.43
CA VAL A 154 -8.58 -12.63 2.16
C VAL A 154 -10.08 -12.43 2.04
N THR A 155 -10.78 -12.06 3.12
CA THR A 155 -12.23 -11.90 3.15
C THR A 155 -12.67 -10.49 2.77
N HIS A 156 -11.74 -9.55 2.73
CA HIS A 156 -12.03 -8.14 2.49
C HIS A 156 -11.04 -7.49 1.52
N THR A 157 -11.54 -7.14 0.34
CA THR A 157 -10.83 -6.20 -0.56
C THR A 157 -11.20 -4.78 -0.13
N TYR A 158 -10.23 -4.00 0.35
CA TYR A 158 -10.49 -2.65 0.83
C TYR A 158 -10.68 -1.65 -0.32
N ALA A 159 -9.91 -1.78 -1.39
CA ALA A 159 -10.02 -0.92 -2.55
C ALA A 159 -9.42 -1.55 -3.80
N THR A 160 -9.88 -1.09 -4.97
CA THR A 160 -9.24 -1.34 -6.27
C THR A 160 -8.65 -0.02 -6.77
N GLY A 161 -7.46 -0.09 -7.37
CA GLY A 161 -6.69 1.06 -7.83
C GLY A 161 -7.40 1.84 -8.93
N ARG A 162 -7.39 3.17 -8.79
CA ARG A 162 -8.02 4.14 -9.68
C ARG A 162 -6.99 5.12 -10.23
N GLU A 163 -7.02 5.40 -11.52
CA GLU A 163 -6.20 6.46 -12.12
C GLU A 163 -6.63 7.81 -11.56
N GLU A 164 -5.70 8.60 -11.02
CA GLU A 164 -6.04 9.85 -10.34
C GLU A 164 -6.61 10.91 -11.30
N SER A 165 -6.03 11.05 -12.49
CA SER A 165 -6.37 12.09 -13.46
C SER A 165 -7.73 11.89 -14.11
N SER A 166 -8.08 10.64 -14.43
CA SER A 166 -9.31 10.28 -15.15
C SER A 166 -10.41 9.76 -14.23
N GLY A 167 -10.04 9.31 -13.03
CA GLY A 167 -10.92 8.59 -12.13
C GLY A 167 -11.28 7.17 -12.62
N ALA A 168 -10.62 6.62 -13.65
CA ALA A 168 -10.93 5.29 -14.16
C ALA A 168 -10.52 4.18 -13.16
N SER A 169 -11.42 3.21 -12.94
CA SER A 169 -11.20 2.04 -12.07
C SER A 169 -11.93 0.81 -12.63
N PRO A 170 -11.27 -0.34 -12.82
CA PRO A 170 -9.82 -0.56 -12.72
C PRO A 170 -9.04 0.29 -13.74
N LEU A 171 -7.71 0.28 -13.66
CA LEU A 171 -6.87 1.05 -14.58
C LEU A 171 -7.08 0.56 -16.02
N PRO A 172 -7.40 1.45 -16.97
CA PRO A 172 -7.67 1.05 -18.34
C PRO A 172 -6.40 0.56 -19.05
N GLY A 173 -6.55 -0.21 -20.13
CA GLY A 173 -5.42 -0.65 -20.96
C GLY A 173 -4.62 0.50 -21.59
N SER A 174 -5.21 1.70 -21.69
CA SER A 174 -4.53 2.92 -22.13
C SER A 174 -3.64 3.55 -21.06
N PHE A 175 -3.78 3.17 -19.79
CA PHE A 175 -2.97 3.71 -18.70
C PHE A 175 -1.52 3.22 -18.82
N ASN A 176 -0.59 4.18 -18.93
CA ASN A 176 0.84 3.92 -19.14
C ASN A 176 1.75 4.51 -18.05
N GLY A 177 1.21 5.30 -17.11
CA GLY A 177 1.95 5.87 -15.99
C GLY A 177 1.18 7.01 -15.31
N GLY A 178 1.65 7.43 -14.13
CA GLY A 178 1.04 8.50 -13.33
C GLY A 178 0.54 8.03 -11.97
N TRP A 179 -0.20 8.90 -11.28
CA TRP A 179 -0.74 8.62 -9.96
C TRP A 179 -1.91 7.64 -10.00
N VAL A 180 -1.84 6.63 -9.13
CA VAL A 180 -2.91 5.68 -8.85
C VAL A 180 -3.32 5.84 -7.39
N THR A 181 -4.62 5.77 -7.15
CA THR A 181 -5.23 5.99 -5.82
C THR A 181 -6.07 4.83 -5.37
N TRP A 182 -6.10 4.61 -4.05
CA TRP A 182 -6.98 3.65 -3.37
C TRP A 182 -7.67 4.36 -2.20
N ASP A 183 -8.99 4.21 -2.10
CA ASP A 183 -9.76 4.68 -0.95
C ASP A 183 -9.65 3.67 0.19
N LEU A 184 -8.80 3.96 1.16
CA LEU A 184 -8.55 3.14 2.34
C LEU A 184 -9.23 3.69 3.58
N SER A 185 -10.26 4.52 3.45
CA SER A 185 -10.92 5.19 4.57
C SER A 185 -11.39 4.20 5.65
N ALA A 186 -12.00 3.08 5.24
CA ALA A 186 -12.45 2.05 6.17
C ALA A 186 -11.28 1.35 6.90
N LEU A 187 -10.19 1.04 6.18
CA LEU A 187 -9.01 0.40 6.76
C LEU A 187 -8.31 1.33 7.76
N ALA A 188 -8.08 2.57 7.36
CA ALA A 188 -7.42 3.58 8.18
C ALA A 188 -8.27 3.94 9.41
N GLN A 189 -9.60 3.98 9.28
CA GLN A 189 -10.47 4.19 10.44
C GLN A 189 -10.32 3.03 11.42
N GLY A 190 -10.27 1.79 10.92
CA GLY A 190 -10.02 0.61 11.76
C GLY A 190 -8.69 0.68 12.53
N TRP A 191 -7.64 1.25 11.92
CA TRP A 191 -6.37 1.50 12.60
C TRP A 191 -6.47 2.58 13.68
N VAL A 192 -7.12 3.71 13.38
CA VAL A 192 -7.31 4.82 14.32
C VAL A 192 -8.17 4.40 15.53
N ASP A 193 -9.20 3.58 15.28
CA ASP A 193 -10.08 3.05 16.33
C ASP A 193 -9.44 1.89 17.11
N GLY A 194 -8.31 1.36 16.65
CA GLY A 194 -7.61 0.23 17.27
C GLY A 194 -8.33 -1.12 17.12
N VAL A 195 -9.32 -1.21 16.24
CA VAL A 195 -10.06 -2.47 15.95
C VAL A 195 -9.36 -3.32 14.89
N ILE A 196 -8.48 -2.71 14.08
CA ILE A 196 -7.58 -3.39 13.15
C ILE A 196 -6.15 -3.02 13.55
N VAL A 197 -5.28 -4.03 13.74
CA VAL A 197 -3.85 -3.78 13.95
C VAL A 197 -3.24 -3.25 12.65
N ASN A 198 -2.48 -2.15 12.72
CA ASN A 198 -1.81 -1.59 11.55
C ASN A 198 -0.53 -2.38 11.22
N ASP A 199 -0.70 -3.52 10.57
CA ASP A 199 0.38 -4.30 9.97
C ASP A 199 0.72 -3.86 8.53
N GLY A 200 -0.03 -2.89 8.01
CA GLY A 200 0.16 -2.32 6.69
C GLY A 200 -0.81 -2.85 5.64
N ILE A 201 -0.48 -2.58 4.39
CA ILE A 201 -1.30 -2.79 3.21
C ILE A 201 -0.54 -3.71 2.27
N LEU A 202 -1.22 -4.70 1.71
CA LEU A 202 -0.73 -5.47 0.58
C LEU A 202 -1.47 -5.05 -0.69
N VAL A 203 -0.74 -4.75 -1.76
CA VAL A 203 -1.30 -4.48 -3.09
C VAL A 203 -0.85 -5.56 -4.06
N LYS A 204 -1.82 -6.18 -4.74
CA LYS A 204 -1.58 -7.25 -5.73
C LYS A 204 -2.50 -7.13 -6.93
N SER A 205 -2.09 -7.69 -8.06
CA SER A 205 -2.99 -7.89 -9.20
C SER A 205 -4.09 -8.90 -8.82
N ARG A 206 -5.30 -8.71 -9.31
CA ARG A 206 -6.39 -9.67 -9.13
C ARG A 206 -6.12 -10.94 -9.96
N TYR A 207 -6.29 -12.09 -9.34
CA TYR A 207 -6.21 -13.40 -10.00
C TYR A 207 -7.59 -14.07 -9.95
N PRO A 208 -8.03 -14.80 -11.01
CA PRO A 208 -7.37 -15.00 -12.30
C PRO A 208 -7.64 -13.85 -13.30
N GLY A 209 -6.67 -13.52 -14.17
CA GLY A 209 -6.89 -12.62 -15.31
C GLY A 209 -5.73 -11.66 -15.65
N ASP A 210 -4.97 -11.21 -14.65
CA ASP A 210 -4.06 -10.06 -14.79
C ASP A 210 -2.57 -10.46 -14.81
N ILE A 211 -2.24 -11.54 -15.50
CA ILE A 211 -0.94 -12.24 -15.40
C ILE A 211 0.00 -12.00 -16.59
N THR A 212 -0.03 -10.83 -17.23
CA THR A 212 0.88 -10.58 -18.38
C THR A 212 1.54 -9.23 -18.34
N TYR A 213 1.45 -8.52 -17.21
CA TYR A 213 2.06 -7.20 -17.03
C TYR A 213 2.79 -7.09 -15.69
N SER A 214 3.81 -6.22 -15.64
CA SER A 214 4.40 -5.70 -14.40
C SER A 214 4.14 -4.20 -14.34
N VAL A 215 3.57 -3.72 -13.24
CA VAL A 215 3.39 -2.30 -12.95
C VAL A 215 4.48 -1.87 -11.99
N LYS A 216 5.33 -0.94 -12.42
CA LYS A 216 6.46 -0.40 -11.66
C LYS A 216 6.07 0.89 -10.95
N PHE A 217 6.11 0.86 -9.64
CA PHE A 217 5.85 1.99 -8.74
C PHE A 217 7.13 2.55 -8.13
N VAL A 218 7.05 3.81 -7.71
CA VAL A 218 8.11 4.53 -6.99
C VAL A 218 8.05 4.20 -5.49
N THR A 219 9.20 3.91 -4.87
CA THR A 219 9.34 3.65 -3.41
C THR A 219 9.74 4.91 -2.64
N LYS A 220 9.76 4.84 -1.30
CA LYS A 220 10.23 5.93 -0.44
C LYS A 220 11.73 6.22 -0.60
N GLU A 221 12.54 5.25 -1.00
CA GLU A 221 13.98 5.42 -1.27
C GLU A 221 14.22 6.31 -2.49
N ASN A 222 13.25 6.38 -3.39
CA ASN A 222 13.41 7.07 -4.65
C ASN A 222 13.45 8.59 -4.44
N ASN A 223 14.58 9.20 -4.81
CA ASN A 223 14.82 10.64 -4.74
C ASN A 223 14.66 11.35 -6.10
N SER A 224 14.21 10.64 -7.14
CA SER A 224 14.01 11.23 -8.46
C SER A 224 12.96 12.35 -8.39
N VAL A 225 13.18 13.43 -9.14
CA VAL A 225 12.32 14.64 -9.11
C VAL A 225 12.14 15.19 -7.69
N GLY A 226 13.18 15.09 -6.85
CA GLY A 226 13.16 15.56 -5.47
C GLY A 226 12.28 14.75 -4.51
N GLY A 227 11.95 13.50 -4.85
CA GLY A 227 11.11 12.64 -4.01
C GLY A 227 9.61 12.98 -4.05
N THR A 228 9.19 13.81 -5.01
CA THR A 228 7.78 14.24 -5.16
C THR A 228 6.83 13.11 -5.54
N HIS A 229 7.35 11.99 -6.06
CA HIS A 229 6.58 10.80 -6.45
C HIS A 229 6.55 9.68 -5.41
N ARG A 230 7.08 9.91 -4.20
CA ARG A 230 7.10 8.90 -3.13
C ARG A 230 5.68 8.51 -2.69
N PRO A 231 5.48 7.29 -2.15
CA PRO A 231 4.19 6.86 -1.61
C PRO A 231 3.62 7.83 -0.56
N GLN A 232 2.32 8.04 -0.61
CA GLN A 232 1.60 8.94 0.30
C GLN A 232 0.31 8.31 0.78
N LEU A 233 -0.04 8.54 2.05
CA LEU A 233 -1.40 8.34 2.56
C LEU A 233 -1.94 9.71 2.97
N VAL A 234 -2.90 10.21 2.20
CA VAL A 234 -3.54 11.52 2.44
C VAL A 234 -4.80 11.28 3.27
N VAL A 235 -4.81 11.76 4.51
CA VAL A 235 -5.90 11.53 5.46
C VAL A 235 -6.58 12.84 5.81
N VAL A 236 -7.91 12.83 5.76
CA VAL A 236 -8.77 13.94 6.17
C VAL A 236 -9.63 13.48 7.34
N TYR A 237 -9.61 14.21 8.46
CA TYR A 237 -10.31 13.81 9.70
C TYR A 237 -10.87 15.00 10.47
N GLN A 238 -11.77 14.73 11.41
CA GLN A 238 -12.40 15.72 12.30
C GLN A 238 -12.58 15.17 13.72
#